data_AF-A0A7K0XK03-F1
#
_entry.id   AF-A0A7K0XK03-F1
#
_cell.length_a   1.000
_cell.length_b   1.000
_cell.length_c   1.000
_cell.angle_alpha   90.00
_cell.angle_beta   90.00
_cell.angle_gamma   90.00
#
_symmetry.space_group_name_H-M   'P 1'
#
loop_
_entity.id
_entity.type
_entity.pdbx_description
1 polymer ?
#
loop_
_entity_poly.entity_id
_entity_poly.type
_entity_poly.pdbx_seq_one_letter_code
_entity_poly.pdbx_strand_id
1 'polypeptide(L)'
;MKKSRIRLLAFSLLVSLFASLVTATESSAEDKALRKIFSGWMTDYSTYGDTTKGQIQAMDYVVKNAEMFSQILPFWYSITSASKIKDKYITQNSIDKAIPISTLQSLGIKVLPTITDSTKEGELSKILGNDANRATLVKTITDLVMANKFDGIDLNFEGFAYVDKIATWPTIQTRWVKFVSDLSVALHSQNKLLSVTTPYLLDPATGKKGYYHYAWPEISSYIDRLNIMFYDYHKYDTKPGPIGPISWFEPSLLYALKHVAPYKIYLGTPNYGYNWVTKVTGVCPTNTPSSEKKSSNAAIIHQLKAQAILDKPGAVATYNEKFGETNVLYTAEFNGVNTAGAPTSCKVDHTAWFVDARGYFARAKLVEKYRLGGISEWEIGYGDDFAIQEVKKVAIAMGQDKVVGEVAASAENLLYGESIAFNGKFKLVDGRPVANVPVFIEIKRPSGNSRKPIAQTGVDGTFQTRVLIGESSKISFTTDETWDRTLGITPEKTIGISRLVSWNLPASMKHGVSYKITGQIQPRVSGIKVILDDGKVRTNTISLADGKFEFEFKPTNVGVKQFRVITESESGFIGSTSAFAMVLVR
;
A
#
# COMPACT_ATOMS: atom_id res chain seq x y z
N MET A 1 66.22 24.30 53.33
CA MET A 1 65.25 24.26 52.20
C MET A 1 64.17 23.24 52.56
N LYS A 2 63.07 23.70 53.16
CA LYS A 2 61.76 24.00 52.54
C LYS A 2 60.91 22.75 52.19
N LYS A 3 59.94 22.48 53.08
CA LYS A 3 58.54 22.01 52.87
C LYS A 3 58.35 20.59 52.31
N SER A 4 57.39 19.77 52.72
CA SER A 4 56.37 19.76 53.80
C SER A 4 55.71 18.38 53.75
N ARG A 5 55.50 17.74 54.91
CA ARG A 5 54.56 16.62 55.08
C ARG A 5 53.12 17.10 54.83
N ILE A 6 52.17 16.17 54.59
CA ILE A 6 50.89 16.04 55.31
C ILE A 6 50.14 14.78 54.80
N ARG A 7 49.97 13.83 55.72
CA ARG A 7 48.86 12.87 55.79
C ARG A 7 47.77 13.49 56.69
N LEU A 8 46.57 12.91 56.64
CA LEU A 8 45.32 13.19 57.37
C LEU A 8 44.40 14.17 56.61
N LEU A 9 43.08 14.01 56.53
CA LEU A 9 42.12 13.41 57.48
C LEU A 9 40.74 13.32 56.78
N ALA A 10 39.81 12.66 57.47
CA ALA A 10 38.38 12.99 57.56
C ALA A 10 37.40 12.15 56.72
N PHE A 11 36.84 11.18 57.44
CA PHE A 11 35.48 10.68 57.31
C PHE A 11 34.51 11.80 57.75
N SER A 12 33.65 12.29 56.86
CA SER A 12 32.47 13.07 57.27
C SER A 12 31.34 12.94 56.23
N LEU A 13 30.22 12.40 56.72
CA LEU A 13 28.84 12.56 56.27
C LEU A 13 28.56 13.72 55.30
N LEU A 14 27.93 13.45 54.14
CA LEU A 14 27.09 14.43 53.47
C LEU A 14 25.94 13.76 52.70
N VAL A 15 24.80 13.76 53.39
CA VAL A 15 23.42 14.00 52.92
C VAL A 15 23.15 13.74 51.43
N SER A 16 22.37 12.68 51.23
CA SER A 16 21.51 12.43 50.08
C SER A 16 20.66 13.66 49.71
N LEU A 17 20.99 14.33 48.60
CA LEU A 17 20.02 15.07 47.81
C LEU A 17 19.82 14.33 46.49
N PHE A 18 18.69 13.62 46.39
CA PHE A 18 18.13 13.17 45.12
C PHE A 18 17.73 14.41 44.32
N ALA A 19 18.64 14.91 43.49
CA ALA A 19 18.26 15.72 42.34
C ALA A 19 17.86 14.75 41.23
N SER A 20 16.57 14.47 41.13
CA SER A 20 15.96 13.81 39.98
C SER A 20 16.15 14.70 38.76
N LEU A 21 17.31 14.64 38.11
CA LEU A 21 17.42 15.03 36.72
C LEU A 21 16.50 14.07 35.96
N VAL A 22 15.31 14.54 35.64
CA VAL A 22 14.54 14.04 34.51
C VAL A 22 15.41 14.36 33.30
N THR A 23 16.30 13.43 32.94
CA THR A 23 16.72 13.32 31.56
C THR A 23 15.43 13.03 30.82
N ALA A 24 14.90 14.05 30.16
CA ALA A 24 14.01 13.84 29.05
C ALA A 24 14.75 12.85 28.15
N THR A 25 14.35 11.59 28.21
CA THR A 25 14.67 10.63 27.17
C THR A 25 14.18 11.31 25.91
N GLU A 26 15.11 11.83 25.10
CA GLU A 26 14.88 11.92 23.67
C GLU A 26 14.21 10.60 23.33
N SER A 27 12.95 10.64 22.90
CA SER A 27 12.33 9.45 22.36
C SER A 27 13.26 9.05 21.23
N SER A 28 14.07 8.01 21.44
CA SER A 28 14.66 7.27 20.35
C SER A 28 13.52 7.08 19.38
N ALA A 29 13.67 7.57 18.15
CA ALA A 29 12.72 7.29 17.09
C ALA A 29 12.49 5.78 17.14
N GLU A 30 11.34 5.34 17.67
CA GLU A 30 10.92 3.95 17.57
C GLU A 30 11.05 3.61 16.09
N ASP A 31 11.88 2.61 15.80
CA ASP A 31 12.23 2.16 14.46
C ASP A 31 10.97 2.12 13.60
N LYS A 32 10.75 3.17 12.80
CA LYS A 32 9.63 3.21 11.85
C LYS A 32 9.93 2.12 10.85
N ALA A 33 9.25 0.98 11.00
CA ALA A 33 9.51 -0.22 10.23
C ALA A 33 9.45 0.11 8.74
N LEU A 34 10.49 -0.34 8.04
CA LEU A 34 10.68 -0.13 6.62
C LEU A 34 9.59 -0.84 5.82
N ARG A 35 9.04 -0.16 4.81
CA ARG A 35 8.03 -0.74 3.92
C ARG A 35 8.69 -1.65 2.88
N LYS A 36 8.20 -2.88 2.73
CA LYS A 36 8.65 -3.85 1.73
C LYS A 36 8.25 -3.46 0.30
N ILE A 37 8.99 -2.52 -0.30
CA ILE A 37 8.73 -1.96 -1.64
C ILE A 37 9.60 -2.55 -2.75
N PHE A 38 10.25 -3.69 -2.50
CA PHE A 38 11.10 -4.35 -3.49
C PHE A 38 10.58 -5.75 -3.86
N SER A 39 10.78 -6.10 -5.12
CA SER A 39 10.37 -7.35 -5.74
C SER A 39 11.12 -7.49 -7.07
N GLY A 40 10.92 -8.57 -7.79
CA GLY A 40 11.52 -8.75 -9.11
C GLY A 40 11.46 -10.19 -9.58
N TRP A 41 11.93 -10.38 -10.80
CA TRP A 41 12.00 -11.68 -11.44
C TRP A 41 13.33 -12.36 -11.14
N MET A 42 13.25 -13.67 -10.92
CA MET A 42 14.42 -14.50 -10.63
C MET A 42 14.44 -15.67 -11.61
N THR A 43 15.42 -15.69 -12.51
CA THR A 43 15.56 -16.77 -13.50
C THR A 43 16.17 -18.01 -12.88
N ASP A 44 15.98 -19.14 -13.55
CA ASP A 44 16.51 -20.43 -13.10
C ASP A 44 18.04 -20.41 -12.98
N TYR A 45 18.72 -19.79 -13.95
CA TYR A 45 20.17 -19.66 -13.98
C TYR A 45 20.73 -18.55 -13.07
N SER A 46 19.91 -17.58 -12.62
CA SER A 46 20.37 -16.57 -11.64
C SER A 46 20.12 -16.99 -10.19
N THR A 47 19.21 -17.94 -9.94
CA THR A 47 18.80 -18.38 -8.59
C THR A 47 20.01 -18.81 -7.74
N TYR A 48 20.81 -19.76 -8.25
CA TYR A 48 22.09 -20.20 -7.68
C TYR A 48 23.13 -20.31 -8.81
N GLY A 49 23.29 -19.21 -9.55
CA GLY A 49 24.09 -19.16 -10.77
C GLY A 49 25.59 -19.40 -10.58
N ASP A 50 26.27 -19.60 -11.71
CA ASP A 50 27.72 -19.81 -11.78
C ASP A 50 28.47 -18.51 -11.42
N THR A 51 28.99 -18.47 -10.19
CA THR A 51 29.72 -17.32 -9.66
C THR A 51 30.99 -16.99 -10.44
N THR A 52 31.53 -17.95 -11.23
CA THR A 52 32.70 -17.71 -12.08
C THR A 52 32.41 -16.75 -13.25
N LYS A 53 31.12 -16.53 -13.58
CA LYS A 53 30.68 -15.56 -14.60
C LYS A 53 30.41 -14.16 -14.03
N GLY A 54 30.68 -13.96 -12.73
CA GLY A 54 30.43 -12.72 -12.01
C GLY A 54 28.94 -12.46 -11.78
N GLN A 55 28.12 -13.50 -11.67
CA GLN A 55 26.73 -13.42 -11.26
C GLN A 55 26.65 -13.39 -9.73
N ILE A 56 25.87 -12.47 -9.15
CA ILE A 56 25.46 -12.61 -7.75
C ILE A 56 24.36 -13.68 -7.74
N GLN A 57 24.44 -14.63 -6.81
CA GLN A 57 23.35 -15.58 -6.64
C GLN A 57 22.12 -14.80 -6.20
N ALA A 58 21.08 -14.77 -7.04
CA ALA A 58 19.87 -13.99 -6.79
C ALA A 58 19.28 -14.31 -5.41
N MET A 59 19.40 -15.57 -4.98
CA MET A 59 18.96 -16.00 -3.66
C MET A 59 19.78 -15.37 -2.53
N ASP A 60 21.11 -15.32 -2.62
CA ASP A 60 21.96 -14.67 -1.61
C ASP A 60 21.63 -13.18 -1.49
N TYR A 61 21.40 -12.53 -2.63
CA TYR A 61 21.00 -11.12 -2.69
C TYR A 61 19.65 -10.88 -2.00
N VAL A 62 18.66 -11.75 -2.25
CA VAL A 62 17.33 -11.65 -1.62
C VAL A 62 17.40 -11.96 -0.14
N VAL A 63 18.14 -13.00 0.29
CA VAL A 63 18.30 -13.36 1.70
C VAL A 63 18.98 -12.23 2.48
N LYS A 64 20.04 -11.65 1.93
CA LYS A 64 20.77 -10.53 2.54
C LYS A 64 19.89 -9.30 2.75
N ASN A 65 18.90 -9.09 1.89
CA ASN A 65 18.02 -7.92 1.90
C ASN A 65 16.54 -8.30 2.12
N ALA A 66 16.27 -9.40 2.82
CA ALA A 66 14.92 -9.99 2.94
C ALA A 66 13.89 -9.01 3.55
N GLU A 67 14.34 -8.03 4.32
CA GLU A 67 13.51 -6.97 4.88
C GLU A 67 12.88 -6.07 3.81
N MET A 68 13.48 -5.96 2.62
CA MET A 68 12.99 -5.15 1.51
C MET A 68 11.94 -5.87 0.65
N PHE A 69 11.96 -7.20 0.65
CA PHE A 69 11.17 -8.02 -0.26
C PHE A 69 9.83 -8.43 0.37
N SER A 70 8.74 -8.12 -0.32
CA SER A 70 7.42 -8.69 0.00
C SER A 70 7.13 -9.96 -0.80
N GLN A 71 7.64 -10.03 -2.03
CA GLN A 71 7.37 -11.12 -2.96
C GLN A 71 8.51 -11.26 -3.98
N ILE A 72 8.69 -12.46 -4.53
CA ILE A 72 9.59 -12.77 -5.64
C ILE A 72 8.81 -13.46 -6.75
N LEU A 73 9.21 -13.23 -8.01
CA LEU A 73 8.59 -13.76 -9.21
C LEU A 73 9.53 -14.75 -9.93
N PRO A 74 9.64 -16.02 -9.50
CA PRO A 74 10.50 -16.98 -10.17
C PRO A 74 10.11 -17.22 -11.64
N PHE A 75 11.00 -16.95 -12.59
CA PHE A 75 10.74 -17.00 -14.02
C PHE A 75 10.96 -18.41 -14.60
N TRP A 76 10.17 -19.38 -14.12
CA TRP A 76 10.48 -20.80 -14.29
C TRP A 76 9.50 -21.60 -15.16
N TYR A 77 8.35 -21.04 -15.54
CA TYR A 77 7.31 -21.81 -16.21
C TYR A 77 6.91 -21.23 -17.56
N SER A 78 6.41 -22.08 -18.45
CA SER A 78 5.72 -21.62 -19.65
C SER A 78 4.63 -22.56 -20.13
N ILE A 79 3.49 -22.01 -20.53
CA ILE A 79 2.45 -22.78 -21.20
C ILE A 79 2.88 -23.15 -22.62
N THR A 80 2.53 -24.37 -23.02
CA THR A 80 2.73 -24.86 -24.40
C THR A 80 1.42 -25.32 -25.04
N SER A 81 0.40 -25.58 -24.23
CA SER A 81 -0.99 -25.85 -24.62
C SER A 81 -1.91 -25.63 -23.41
N ALA A 82 -3.22 -25.80 -23.58
CA ALA A 82 -4.18 -25.64 -22.49
C ALA A 82 -3.94 -26.61 -21.31
N SER A 83 -3.35 -27.79 -21.53
CA SER A 83 -3.15 -28.82 -20.51
C SER A 83 -1.68 -29.06 -20.14
N LYS A 84 -0.74 -28.28 -20.70
CA LYS A 84 0.69 -28.53 -20.52
C LYS A 84 1.48 -27.26 -20.22
N ILE A 85 2.12 -27.28 -19.05
CA ILE A 85 3.11 -26.29 -18.61
C ILE A 85 4.49 -26.95 -18.66
N LYS A 86 5.42 -26.30 -19.35
CA LYS A 86 6.85 -26.63 -19.36
C LYS A 86 7.50 -25.99 -18.13
N ASP A 87 8.13 -26.81 -17.30
CA ASP A 87 9.08 -26.37 -16.29
C ASP A 87 10.42 -26.07 -16.99
N LYS A 88 10.90 -24.84 -16.85
CA LYS A 88 12.17 -24.34 -17.41
C LYS A 88 13.31 -24.44 -16.41
N TYR A 89 13.05 -24.82 -15.15
CA TYR A 89 14.05 -24.80 -14.11
C TYR A 89 15.10 -25.90 -14.33
N ILE A 90 16.35 -25.51 -14.60
CA ILE A 90 17.45 -26.44 -14.86
C ILE A 90 18.38 -26.53 -13.63
N THR A 91 18.46 -27.70 -13.00
CA THR A 91 19.31 -27.95 -11.82
C THR A 91 20.80 -28.04 -12.13
N GLN A 92 21.19 -28.21 -13.40
CA GLN A 92 22.61 -28.28 -13.77
C GLN A 92 23.40 -27.01 -13.38
N ASN A 93 22.72 -25.86 -13.30
CA ASN A 93 23.27 -24.58 -12.86
C ASN A 93 22.53 -24.04 -11.61
N SER A 94 21.89 -24.91 -10.83
CA SER A 94 21.07 -24.52 -9.68
C SER A 94 21.00 -25.64 -8.63
N ILE A 95 20.14 -25.51 -7.63
CA ILE A 95 19.88 -26.56 -6.63
C ILE A 95 18.45 -27.08 -6.78
N ASP A 96 17.98 -27.98 -5.91
CA ASP A 96 16.56 -28.39 -5.92
C ASP A 96 15.65 -27.17 -5.70
N LYS A 97 14.68 -26.94 -6.59
CA LYS A 97 13.73 -25.82 -6.53
C LYS A 97 12.98 -25.70 -5.21
N ALA A 98 12.76 -26.81 -4.49
CA ALA A 98 12.11 -26.79 -3.18
C ALA A 98 12.89 -25.97 -2.15
N ILE A 99 14.22 -25.91 -2.27
CA ILE A 99 15.09 -25.16 -1.36
C ILE A 99 14.84 -23.65 -1.46
N PRO A 100 15.03 -22.96 -2.61
CA PRO A 100 14.75 -21.53 -2.70
C PRO A 100 13.30 -21.19 -2.38
N ILE A 101 12.32 -22.02 -2.75
CA ILE A 101 10.90 -21.81 -2.39
C ILE A 101 10.75 -21.77 -0.86
N SER A 102 11.23 -22.81 -0.17
CA SER A 102 11.09 -22.92 1.29
C SER A 102 11.84 -21.81 2.03
N THR A 103 13.02 -21.43 1.56
CA THR A 103 13.81 -20.34 2.15
C THR A 103 13.07 -19.01 2.01
N LEU A 104 12.55 -18.66 0.82
CA LEU A 104 11.76 -17.43 0.63
C LEU A 104 10.53 -17.41 1.54
N GLN A 105 9.77 -18.50 1.59
CA GLN A 105 8.58 -18.60 2.43
C GLN A 105 8.90 -18.50 3.92
N SER A 106 10.03 -19.07 4.38
CA SER A 106 10.49 -18.96 5.77
C SER A 106 10.84 -17.52 6.18
N LEU A 107 11.22 -16.68 5.20
CA LEU A 107 11.49 -15.25 5.38
C LEU A 107 10.21 -14.40 5.25
N GLY A 108 9.05 -15.02 5.08
CA GLY A 108 7.78 -14.34 4.86
C GLY A 108 7.70 -13.64 3.50
N ILE A 109 8.51 -14.05 2.53
CA ILE A 109 8.50 -13.55 1.15
C ILE A 109 7.58 -14.46 0.34
N LYS A 110 6.54 -13.88 -0.28
CA LYS A 110 5.61 -14.65 -1.09
C LYS A 110 6.24 -15.07 -2.41
N VAL A 111 5.96 -16.29 -2.84
CA VAL A 111 6.50 -16.87 -4.07
C VAL A 111 5.38 -17.00 -5.10
N LEU A 112 5.44 -16.17 -6.15
CA LEU A 112 4.48 -16.17 -7.26
C LEU A 112 5.25 -16.45 -8.56
N PRO A 113 5.47 -17.73 -8.94
CA PRO A 113 6.21 -18.03 -10.15
C PRO A 113 5.58 -17.42 -11.39
N THR A 114 6.40 -16.85 -12.25
CA THR A 114 5.99 -16.33 -13.53
C THR A 114 5.81 -17.47 -14.53
N ILE A 115 4.67 -17.44 -15.20
CA ILE A 115 4.34 -18.33 -16.31
C ILE A 115 4.27 -17.54 -17.62
N THR A 116 5.12 -17.91 -18.57
CA THR A 116 5.17 -17.25 -19.89
C THR A 116 4.36 -18.01 -20.94
N ASP A 117 4.09 -17.36 -22.06
CA ASP A 117 3.53 -18.00 -23.25
C ASP A 117 4.66 -18.50 -24.19
N SER A 118 4.65 -19.78 -24.56
CA SER A 118 5.51 -20.35 -25.61
C SER A 118 4.68 -21.10 -26.66
N THR A 119 3.41 -20.73 -26.81
CA THR A 119 2.56 -21.20 -27.90
C THR A 119 2.95 -20.54 -29.23
N LYS A 120 2.44 -21.09 -30.34
CA LYS A 120 2.64 -20.49 -31.68
C LYS A 120 1.74 -19.27 -31.86
N GLU A 121 2.03 -18.45 -32.86
CA GLU A 121 1.19 -17.30 -33.27
C GLU A 121 -0.31 -17.68 -33.30
N GLY A 122 -1.12 -16.95 -32.54
CA GLY A 122 -2.57 -17.09 -32.43
C GLY A 122 -3.07 -18.29 -31.61
N GLU A 123 -2.22 -19.21 -31.17
CA GLU A 123 -2.66 -20.41 -30.44
C GLU A 123 -3.15 -20.10 -29.03
N LEU A 124 -2.46 -19.24 -28.28
CA LEU A 124 -2.96 -18.78 -26.98
C LEU A 124 -4.35 -18.15 -27.13
N SER A 125 -4.54 -17.29 -28.14
CA SER A 125 -5.85 -16.69 -28.42
C SER A 125 -6.95 -17.74 -28.67
N LYS A 126 -6.65 -18.83 -29.38
CA LYS A 126 -7.60 -19.95 -29.59
C LYS A 126 -7.92 -20.68 -28.29
N ILE A 127 -6.92 -20.91 -27.44
CA ILE A 127 -7.10 -21.53 -26.12
C ILE A 127 -8.04 -20.67 -25.27
N LEU A 128 -7.78 -19.36 -25.16
CA LEU A 128 -8.59 -18.46 -24.36
C LEU A 128 -10.01 -18.27 -24.93
N GLY A 129 -10.16 -18.37 -26.25
CA GLY A 129 -11.43 -18.19 -26.96
C GLY A 129 -12.41 -19.37 -26.87
N ASN A 130 -11.98 -20.55 -26.43
CA ASN A 130 -12.83 -21.73 -26.27
C ASN A 130 -13.04 -22.04 -24.79
N ASP A 131 -14.30 -22.18 -24.35
CA ASP A 131 -14.63 -22.33 -22.93
C ASP A 131 -14.02 -23.58 -22.29
N ALA A 132 -14.01 -24.72 -22.98
CA ALA A 132 -13.43 -25.95 -22.47
C ALA A 132 -11.90 -25.87 -22.36
N ASN A 133 -11.24 -25.29 -23.38
CA ASN A 133 -9.79 -25.09 -23.35
C ASN A 133 -9.37 -24.09 -22.29
N ARG A 134 -10.09 -22.97 -22.15
CA ARG A 134 -9.82 -21.97 -21.11
C ARG A 134 -10.01 -22.56 -19.71
N ALA A 135 -11.07 -23.33 -19.48
CA ALA A 135 -11.28 -24.04 -18.21
C ALA A 135 -10.15 -25.04 -17.94
N THR A 136 -9.68 -25.76 -18.97
CA THR A 136 -8.53 -26.66 -18.86
C THR A 136 -7.25 -25.90 -18.49
N LEU A 137 -7.00 -24.74 -19.09
CA LEU A 137 -5.85 -23.90 -18.77
C LEU A 137 -5.91 -23.36 -17.34
N VAL A 138 -7.07 -22.85 -16.92
CA VAL A 138 -7.30 -22.40 -15.54
C VAL A 138 -6.98 -23.54 -14.57
N LYS A 139 -7.54 -24.74 -14.79
CA LYS A 139 -7.28 -25.90 -13.95
C LYS A 139 -5.80 -26.27 -13.92
N THR A 140 -5.13 -26.28 -15.08
CA THR A 140 -3.72 -26.64 -15.19
C THR A 140 -2.82 -25.68 -14.40
N ILE A 141 -3.12 -24.37 -14.43
CA ILE A 141 -2.39 -23.36 -13.65
C ILE A 141 -2.69 -23.50 -12.15
N THR A 142 -3.96 -23.67 -11.77
CA THR A 142 -4.33 -23.84 -10.36
C THR A 142 -3.72 -25.11 -9.77
N ASP A 143 -3.71 -26.23 -10.49
CA ASP A 143 -3.08 -27.47 -10.06
C ASP A 143 -1.56 -27.30 -9.84
N LEU A 144 -0.87 -26.55 -10.72
CA LEU A 144 0.55 -26.21 -10.54
C LEU A 144 0.79 -25.44 -9.24
N VAL A 145 -0.02 -24.41 -8.98
CA VAL A 145 0.07 -23.57 -7.78
C VAL A 145 -0.14 -24.40 -6.52
N MET A 146 -1.15 -25.28 -6.52
CA MET A 146 -1.48 -26.11 -5.36
C MET A 146 -0.44 -27.21 -5.12
N ALA A 147 0.02 -27.90 -6.17
CA ALA A 147 0.99 -28.98 -6.07
C ALA A 147 2.33 -28.52 -5.49
N ASN A 148 2.76 -27.29 -5.80
CA ASN A 148 4.03 -26.73 -5.36
C ASN A 148 3.89 -25.77 -4.16
N LYS A 149 2.68 -25.62 -3.60
CA LYS A 149 2.38 -24.72 -2.47
C LYS A 149 2.84 -23.28 -2.69
N PHE A 150 2.71 -22.78 -3.93
CA PHE A 150 2.99 -21.38 -4.22
C PHE A 150 1.94 -20.47 -3.56
N ASP A 151 2.32 -19.22 -3.30
CA ASP A 151 1.41 -18.20 -2.78
C ASP A 151 0.47 -17.66 -3.86
N GLY A 152 0.83 -17.88 -5.12
CA GLY A 152 0.06 -17.46 -6.29
C GLY A 152 0.82 -17.73 -7.59
N ILE A 153 0.43 -17.05 -8.65
CA ILE A 153 1.09 -17.10 -9.96
C ILE A 153 1.18 -15.70 -10.57
N ASP A 154 2.21 -15.45 -11.37
CA ASP A 154 2.35 -14.26 -12.20
C ASP A 154 2.19 -14.60 -13.69
N LEU A 155 1.21 -14.01 -14.36
CA LEU A 155 0.99 -14.21 -15.79
C LEU A 155 1.86 -13.25 -16.60
N ASN A 156 2.82 -13.77 -17.38
CA ASN A 156 3.60 -12.96 -18.31
C ASN A 156 3.41 -13.44 -19.76
N PHE A 157 2.20 -13.23 -20.29
CA PHE A 157 1.81 -13.71 -21.62
C PHE A 157 2.10 -12.66 -22.69
N GLU A 158 3.34 -12.66 -23.18
CA GLU A 158 3.85 -11.68 -24.13
C GLU A 158 3.58 -12.05 -25.60
N GLY A 159 3.22 -13.31 -25.89
CA GLY A 159 3.03 -13.81 -27.26
C GLY A 159 2.02 -12.99 -28.06
N PHE A 160 0.87 -12.66 -27.47
CA PHE A 160 -0.13 -11.86 -28.18
C PHE A 160 0.27 -10.38 -28.39
N ALA A 161 1.32 -9.90 -27.70
CA ALA A 161 1.82 -8.54 -27.84
C ALA A 161 2.92 -8.41 -28.91
N TYR A 162 3.79 -9.42 -29.02
CA TYR A 162 5.00 -9.35 -29.85
C TYR A 162 5.07 -10.38 -30.98
N VAL A 163 4.28 -11.46 -30.91
CA VAL A 163 4.24 -12.51 -31.92
C VAL A 163 2.97 -12.39 -32.77
N ASP A 164 1.82 -12.18 -32.14
CA ASP A 164 0.54 -12.03 -32.85
C ASP A 164 0.43 -10.68 -33.59
N LYS A 165 -0.31 -10.69 -34.70
CA LYS A 165 -0.59 -9.48 -35.49
C LYS A 165 -1.48 -8.51 -34.70
N ILE A 166 -1.16 -7.21 -34.77
CA ILE A 166 -1.95 -6.13 -34.13
C ILE A 166 -3.46 -6.20 -34.46
N ALA A 167 -3.83 -6.68 -35.65
CA ALA A 167 -5.25 -6.84 -36.04
C ALA A 167 -6.03 -7.82 -35.15
N THR A 168 -5.37 -8.72 -34.40
CA THR A 168 -6.03 -9.66 -33.47
C THR A 168 -6.28 -9.05 -32.09
N TRP A 169 -5.71 -7.89 -31.80
CA TRP A 169 -5.75 -7.23 -30.48
C TRP A 169 -7.17 -7.03 -29.93
N PRO A 170 -8.17 -6.61 -30.72
CA PRO A 170 -9.55 -6.50 -30.21
C PRO A 170 -10.14 -7.85 -29.78
N THR A 171 -9.80 -8.93 -30.49
CA THR A 171 -10.31 -10.28 -30.16
C THR A 171 -9.61 -10.86 -28.93
N ILE A 172 -8.29 -10.72 -28.84
CA ILE A 172 -7.56 -11.23 -27.67
C ILE A 172 -7.93 -10.46 -26.40
N GLN A 173 -8.23 -9.16 -26.47
CA GLN A 173 -8.60 -8.35 -25.31
C GLN A 173 -9.76 -8.96 -24.52
N THR A 174 -10.89 -9.25 -25.17
CA THR A 174 -12.06 -9.87 -24.50
C THR A 174 -11.76 -11.26 -23.95
N ARG A 175 -10.97 -12.06 -24.69
CA ARG A 175 -10.59 -13.41 -24.28
C ARG A 175 -9.63 -13.40 -23.07
N TRP A 176 -8.71 -12.45 -23.05
CA TRP A 176 -7.77 -12.19 -21.97
C TRP A 176 -8.52 -11.80 -20.70
N VAL A 177 -9.43 -10.82 -20.76
CA VAL A 177 -10.25 -10.40 -19.62
C VAL A 177 -11.03 -11.58 -19.03
N LYS A 178 -11.66 -12.39 -19.89
CA LYS A 178 -12.41 -13.56 -19.43
C LYS A 178 -11.52 -14.61 -18.76
N PHE A 179 -10.34 -14.88 -19.33
CA PHE A 179 -9.37 -15.78 -18.72
C PHE A 179 -8.86 -15.30 -17.37
N VAL A 180 -8.49 -14.02 -17.25
CA VAL A 180 -8.02 -13.44 -15.98
C VAL A 180 -9.13 -13.50 -14.92
N SER A 181 -10.38 -13.22 -15.29
CA SER A 181 -11.53 -13.35 -14.38
C SER A 181 -11.76 -14.80 -13.93
N ASP A 182 -11.80 -15.76 -14.87
CA ASP A 182 -12.00 -17.18 -14.55
C ASP A 182 -10.86 -17.73 -13.66
N LEU A 183 -9.60 -17.35 -13.95
CA LEU A 183 -8.43 -17.76 -13.15
C LEU A 183 -8.42 -17.11 -11.76
N SER A 184 -8.79 -15.84 -11.66
CA SER A 184 -8.90 -15.10 -10.40
C SER A 184 -9.85 -15.81 -9.43
N VAL A 185 -11.05 -16.17 -9.88
CA VAL A 185 -12.04 -16.92 -9.09
C VAL A 185 -11.45 -18.25 -8.60
N ALA A 186 -10.79 -19.01 -9.48
CA ALA A 186 -10.19 -20.29 -9.12
C ALA A 186 -9.09 -20.15 -8.06
N LEU A 187 -8.19 -19.18 -8.21
CA LEU A 187 -7.09 -18.93 -7.27
C LEU A 187 -7.57 -18.37 -5.93
N HIS A 188 -8.43 -17.36 -5.94
CA HIS A 188 -8.96 -16.73 -4.71
C HIS A 188 -9.78 -17.72 -3.88
N SER A 189 -10.50 -18.67 -4.50
CA SER A 189 -11.20 -19.74 -3.79
C SER A 189 -10.27 -20.66 -2.96
N GLN A 190 -8.98 -20.67 -3.30
CA GLN A 190 -7.92 -21.41 -2.63
C GLN A 190 -6.98 -20.48 -1.82
N ASN A 191 -7.37 -19.22 -1.60
CA ASN A 191 -6.57 -18.19 -0.95
C ASN A 191 -5.19 -17.97 -1.63
N LYS A 192 -5.17 -18.00 -2.97
CA LYS A 192 -3.97 -17.79 -3.81
C LYS A 192 -4.04 -16.48 -4.57
N LEU A 193 -2.90 -15.85 -4.79
CA LEU A 193 -2.79 -14.57 -5.46
C LEU A 193 -2.66 -14.70 -6.99
N LEU A 194 -3.18 -13.70 -7.71
CA LEU A 194 -3.01 -13.55 -9.15
C LEU A 194 -2.27 -12.24 -9.46
N SER A 195 -1.04 -12.37 -9.95
CA SER A 195 -0.25 -11.27 -10.50
C SER A 195 -0.28 -11.31 -12.03
N VAL A 196 -0.21 -10.14 -12.65
CA VAL A 196 -0.09 -9.99 -14.11
C VAL A 196 1.08 -9.09 -14.43
N THR A 197 1.94 -9.55 -15.34
CA THR A 197 3.02 -8.77 -15.95
C THR A 197 2.61 -8.34 -17.35
N THR A 198 2.72 -7.04 -17.64
CA THR A 198 2.38 -6.47 -18.95
C THR A 198 3.45 -5.50 -19.44
N PRO A 199 3.60 -5.33 -20.76
CA PRO A 199 4.20 -4.14 -21.35
C PRO A 199 3.46 -2.86 -20.91
N TYR A 200 4.08 -1.70 -21.17
CA TYR A 200 3.46 -0.42 -20.90
C TYR A 200 2.16 -0.20 -21.70
N LEU A 201 1.17 0.44 -21.10
CA LEU A 201 -0.09 0.80 -21.75
C LEU A 201 -0.30 2.31 -21.66
N LEU A 202 -0.58 2.96 -22.78
CA LEU A 202 -0.91 4.39 -22.84
C LEU A 202 -2.40 4.57 -23.07
N ASP A 203 -2.97 5.63 -22.50
CA ASP A 203 -4.38 5.96 -22.62
C ASP A 203 -4.86 5.87 -24.08
N PRO A 204 -5.70 4.87 -24.44
CA PRO A 204 -6.13 4.67 -25.83
C PRO A 204 -6.85 5.89 -26.41
N ALA A 205 -7.50 6.68 -25.57
CA ALA A 205 -8.20 7.91 -25.99
C ALA A 205 -7.23 9.00 -26.50
N THR A 206 -5.94 8.91 -26.17
CA THR A 206 -4.91 9.84 -26.67
C THR A 206 -4.41 9.49 -28.07
N GLY A 207 -4.83 8.35 -28.63
CA GLY A 207 -4.33 7.85 -29.92
C GLY A 207 -2.86 7.40 -29.91
N LYS A 208 -2.20 7.42 -28.74
CA LYS A 208 -0.82 6.97 -28.59
C LYS A 208 -0.75 5.45 -28.68
N LYS A 209 0.29 4.95 -29.36
CA LYS A 209 0.55 3.51 -29.48
C LYS A 209 0.99 2.94 -28.13
N GLY A 210 0.26 1.95 -27.64
CA GLY A 210 0.57 1.15 -26.45
C GLY A 210 -0.19 -0.18 -26.50
N TYR A 211 0.06 -1.05 -25.52
CA TYR A 211 -0.49 -2.42 -25.51
C TYR A 211 -1.89 -2.47 -24.86
N TYR A 212 -2.85 -1.76 -25.45
CA TYR A 212 -4.20 -1.57 -24.86
C TYR A 212 -4.98 -2.87 -24.63
N HIS A 213 -4.67 -3.93 -25.38
CA HIS A 213 -5.34 -5.23 -25.29
C HIS A 213 -5.10 -5.97 -23.96
N TYR A 214 -4.14 -5.53 -23.12
CA TYR A 214 -4.00 -6.02 -21.75
C TYR A 214 -5.11 -5.55 -20.80
N ALA A 215 -5.95 -4.61 -21.22
CA ALA A 215 -7.24 -4.28 -20.59
C ALA A 215 -7.16 -3.98 -19.09
N TRP A 216 -6.19 -3.15 -18.68
CA TRP A 216 -6.02 -2.79 -17.26
C TRP A 216 -7.32 -2.35 -16.56
N PRO A 217 -8.21 -1.52 -17.17
CA PRO A 217 -9.50 -1.18 -16.57
C PRO A 217 -10.38 -2.39 -16.27
N GLU A 218 -10.43 -3.37 -17.17
CA GLU A 218 -11.31 -4.53 -17.08
C GLU A 218 -10.74 -5.64 -16.20
N ILE A 219 -9.42 -5.73 -16.04
CA ILE A 219 -8.78 -6.77 -15.20
C ILE A 219 -8.46 -6.32 -13.77
N SER A 220 -8.50 -5.02 -13.45
CA SER A 220 -7.97 -4.48 -12.19
C SER A 220 -8.64 -5.02 -10.91
N SER A 221 -9.91 -5.41 -11.01
CA SER A 221 -10.67 -6.03 -9.92
C SER A 221 -10.34 -7.50 -9.70
N TYR A 222 -9.82 -8.20 -10.72
CA TYR A 222 -9.53 -9.64 -10.69
C TYR A 222 -8.08 -9.95 -10.28
N ILE A 223 -7.17 -8.99 -10.40
CA ILE A 223 -5.75 -9.18 -10.10
C ILE A 223 -5.38 -8.61 -8.73
N ASP A 224 -4.43 -9.24 -8.06
CA ASP A 224 -3.83 -8.74 -6.82
C ASP A 224 -2.65 -7.80 -7.09
N ARG A 225 -2.05 -7.91 -8.28
CA ARG A 225 -0.84 -7.19 -8.65
C ARG A 225 -0.74 -6.99 -10.18
N LEU A 226 -0.20 -5.84 -10.56
CA LEU A 226 0.17 -5.47 -11.92
C LEU A 226 1.65 -5.06 -11.94
N ASN A 227 2.50 -5.87 -12.56
CA ASN A 227 3.87 -5.50 -12.90
C ASN A 227 3.90 -4.90 -14.30
N ILE A 228 4.43 -3.68 -14.43
CA ILE A 228 4.50 -3.02 -15.74
C ILE A 228 5.96 -2.94 -16.18
N MET A 229 6.27 -3.54 -17.34
CA MET A 229 7.61 -3.61 -17.91
C MET A 229 8.03 -2.24 -18.48
N PHE A 230 8.54 -1.36 -17.63
CA PHE A 230 9.03 -0.03 -18.02
C PHE A 230 10.52 -0.06 -18.43
N TYR A 231 10.85 -0.99 -19.31
CA TYR A 231 12.18 -1.18 -19.88
C TYR A 231 12.08 -1.55 -21.37
N ASP A 232 13.23 -1.72 -22.02
CA ASP A 232 13.40 -1.97 -23.46
C ASP A 232 12.81 -0.87 -24.38
N TYR A 233 12.83 0.38 -23.93
CA TYR A 233 12.63 1.55 -24.80
C TYR A 233 13.74 1.62 -25.88
N HIS A 234 14.98 1.33 -25.49
CA HIS A 234 16.07 0.91 -26.37
C HIS A 234 16.62 -0.42 -25.88
N LYS A 235 17.01 -1.29 -26.81
CA LYS A 235 17.51 -2.64 -26.55
C LYS A 235 18.67 -3.01 -27.46
N TYR A 236 19.18 -4.24 -27.33
CA TYR A 236 20.40 -4.69 -28.01
C TYR A 236 20.40 -4.52 -29.54
N ASP A 237 19.23 -4.58 -30.19
CA ASP A 237 19.05 -4.48 -31.64
C ASP A 237 18.53 -3.11 -32.10
N THR A 238 18.49 -2.10 -31.22
CA THR A 238 18.11 -0.73 -31.56
C THR A 238 19.32 0.18 -31.70
N LYS A 239 19.09 1.43 -32.09
CA LYS A 239 20.08 2.50 -31.90
C LYS A 239 20.36 2.75 -30.39
N PRO A 240 21.49 3.38 -30.04
CA PRO A 240 21.81 3.70 -28.65
C PRO A 240 20.79 4.67 -28.03
N GLY A 241 20.45 4.44 -26.76
CA GLY A 241 19.57 5.32 -25.98
C GLY A 241 19.19 4.75 -24.62
N PRO A 242 18.41 5.50 -23.83
CA PRO A 242 17.98 5.08 -22.49
C PRO A 242 17.09 3.82 -22.54
N ILE A 243 17.18 3.00 -21.51
CA ILE A 243 16.59 1.67 -21.40
C ILE A 243 15.11 1.73 -21.03
N GLY A 244 14.75 2.58 -20.08
CA GLY A 244 13.39 2.76 -19.58
C GLY A 244 13.21 4.15 -18.98
N PRO A 245 13.31 5.23 -19.78
CA PRO A 245 13.36 6.59 -19.25
C PRO A 245 12.06 6.97 -18.53
N ILE A 246 12.18 7.59 -17.35
CA ILE A 246 11.03 8.02 -16.52
C ILE A 246 10.05 8.89 -17.30
N SER A 247 10.56 9.88 -18.04
CA SER A 247 9.74 10.78 -18.86
C SER A 247 8.90 10.08 -19.94
N TRP A 248 9.27 8.87 -20.36
CA TRP A 248 8.50 8.06 -21.31
C TRP A 248 7.44 7.22 -20.63
N PHE A 249 7.76 6.58 -19.51
CA PHE A 249 6.84 5.64 -18.86
C PHE A 249 5.87 6.29 -17.86
N GLU A 250 6.19 7.46 -17.29
CA GLU A 250 5.32 8.11 -16.28
C GLU A 250 3.89 8.36 -16.82
N PRO A 251 3.65 8.76 -18.08
CA PRO A 251 2.30 8.81 -18.64
C PRO A 251 1.56 7.46 -18.63
N SER A 252 2.26 6.33 -18.82
CA SER A 252 1.68 4.99 -18.72
C SER A 252 1.33 4.66 -17.26
N LEU A 253 2.22 4.99 -16.32
CA LEU A 253 1.95 4.86 -14.89
C LEU A 253 0.71 5.68 -14.46
N LEU A 254 0.60 6.93 -14.91
CA LEU A 254 -0.56 7.78 -14.63
C LEU A 254 -1.86 7.21 -15.22
N TYR A 255 -1.80 6.54 -16.36
CA TYR A 255 -2.94 5.83 -16.91
C TYR A 255 -3.32 4.61 -16.04
N ALA A 256 -2.34 3.81 -15.61
CA ALA A 256 -2.58 2.69 -14.69
C ALA A 256 -3.29 3.16 -13.41
N LEU A 257 -2.85 4.28 -12.82
CA LEU A 257 -3.41 4.86 -11.60
C LEU A 257 -4.88 5.31 -11.71
N LYS A 258 -5.40 5.52 -12.93
CA LYS A 258 -6.83 5.81 -13.14
C LYS A 258 -7.72 4.57 -12.94
N HIS A 259 -7.15 3.38 -13.04
CA HIS A 259 -7.89 2.13 -13.23
C HIS A 259 -7.51 1.02 -12.24
N VAL A 260 -6.26 1.02 -11.78
CA VAL A 260 -5.68 0.03 -10.89
C VAL A 260 -5.31 0.73 -9.58
N ALA A 261 -5.68 0.10 -8.47
CA ALA A 261 -5.35 0.65 -7.16
C ALA A 261 -3.81 0.78 -7.01
N PRO A 262 -3.29 1.91 -6.51
CA PRO A 262 -1.85 2.19 -6.57
C PRO A 262 -0.97 1.10 -5.96
N TYR A 263 -1.37 0.55 -4.82
CA TYR A 263 -0.64 -0.51 -4.11
C TYR A 263 -0.53 -1.83 -4.88
N LYS A 264 -1.33 -2.04 -5.93
CA LYS A 264 -1.22 -3.21 -6.82
C LYS A 264 -0.18 -3.00 -7.93
N ILE A 265 0.21 -1.76 -8.22
CA ILE A 265 1.10 -1.42 -9.34
C ILE A 265 2.55 -1.53 -8.88
N TYR A 266 3.37 -2.25 -9.65
CA TYR A 266 4.80 -2.34 -9.44
C TYR A 266 5.56 -1.85 -10.68
N LEU A 267 6.60 -1.03 -10.44
CA LEU A 267 7.43 -0.44 -11.47
C LEU A 267 8.50 -1.44 -11.94
N GLY A 268 8.29 -2.05 -13.10
CA GLY A 268 9.31 -2.86 -13.77
C GLY A 268 10.55 -2.01 -14.06
N THR A 269 11.68 -2.36 -13.47
CA THR A 269 12.92 -1.58 -13.52
C THR A 269 14.05 -2.46 -14.04
N PRO A 270 14.79 -2.02 -15.08
CA PRO A 270 15.86 -2.83 -15.64
C PRO A 270 17.10 -2.78 -14.74
N ASN A 271 17.62 -3.96 -14.41
CA ASN A 271 18.90 -4.17 -13.73
C ASN A 271 20.05 -4.41 -14.73
N TYR A 272 19.90 -3.83 -15.90
CA TYR A 272 20.81 -3.96 -17.00
C TYR A 272 20.78 -2.69 -17.84
N GLY A 273 21.74 -2.63 -18.73
CA GLY A 273 21.88 -1.64 -19.77
C GLY A 273 22.46 -2.27 -21.02
N TYR A 274 22.84 -1.42 -21.97
CA TYR A 274 23.51 -1.88 -23.19
C TYR A 274 24.65 -0.96 -23.57
N ASN A 275 25.65 -1.56 -24.23
CA ASN A 275 26.83 -0.91 -24.77
C ASN A 275 26.86 -1.09 -26.29
N TRP A 276 26.67 0.00 -27.03
CA TRP A 276 26.62 -0.02 -28.49
C TRP A 276 27.93 0.44 -29.10
N VAL A 277 28.39 -0.26 -30.13
CA VAL A 277 29.41 0.25 -31.05
C VAL A 277 28.75 1.24 -32.01
N THR A 278 29.16 2.51 -31.96
CA THR A 278 28.54 3.59 -32.74
C THR A 278 29.35 3.96 -33.98
N LYS A 279 30.68 3.86 -33.88
CA LYS A 279 31.61 4.20 -34.96
C LYS A 279 32.89 3.38 -34.84
N VAL A 280 33.42 2.94 -35.97
CA VAL A 280 34.74 2.33 -36.10
C VAL A 280 35.54 3.19 -37.08
N THR A 281 36.73 3.62 -36.67
CA THR A 281 37.64 4.44 -37.49
C THR A 281 38.97 3.71 -37.63
N GLY A 282 39.46 3.53 -38.86
CA GLY A 282 40.67 2.75 -39.15
C GLY A 282 40.37 1.30 -39.54
N VAL A 283 41.40 0.45 -39.56
CA VAL A 283 41.30 -0.97 -39.92
C VAL A 283 41.58 -1.80 -38.67
N CYS A 284 40.57 -2.51 -38.18
CA CYS A 284 40.75 -3.29 -36.96
C CYS A 284 41.65 -4.52 -37.21
N PRO A 285 42.62 -4.79 -36.31
CA PRO A 285 43.46 -5.98 -36.39
C PRO A 285 42.68 -7.28 -36.13
N THR A 286 43.28 -8.43 -36.44
CA THR A 286 42.64 -9.75 -36.31
C THR A 286 42.33 -10.16 -34.88
N ASN A 287 43.00 -9.56 -33.89
CA ASN A 287 42.76 -9.77 -32.46
C ASN A 287 41.61 -8.90 -31.89
N THR A 288 41.01 -8.00 -32.69
CA THR A 288 39.86 -7.23 -32.24
C THR A 288 38.65 -8.16 -32.03
N PRO A 289 37.99 -8.13 -30.85
CA PRO A 289 36.82 -8.94 -30.58
C PRO A 289 35.71 -8.70 -31.61
N SER A 290 34.98 -9.75 -31.99
CA SER A 290 33.89 -9.65 -32.97
C SER A 290 32.75 -8.72 -32.53
N SER A 291 32.60 -8.51 -31.20
CA SER A 291 31.64 -7.57 -30.60
C SER A 291 31.93 -6.11 -30.94
N GLU A 292 33.15 -5.77 -31.36
CA GLU A 292 33.58 -4.38 -31.66
C GLU A 292 33.18 -3.92 -33.06
N LYS A 293 32.47 -4.76 -33.83
CA LYS A 293 31.96 -4.39 -35.14
C LYS A 293 30.69 -3.55 -35.00
N LYS A 294 30.54 -2.52 -35.83
CA LYS A 294 29.31 -1.70 -35.86
C LYS A 294 28.03 -2.48 -36.22
N SER A 295 28.17 -3.59 -36.95
CA SER A 295 27.05 -4.47 -37.28
C SER A 295 26.64 -5.40 -36.13
N SER A 296 27.41 -5.43 -35.05
CA SER A 296 27.09 -6.25 -33.87
C SER A 296 25.98 -5.58 -33.08
N ASN A 297 25.09 -6.40 -32.53
CA ASN A 297 24.15 -5.96 -31.52
C ASN A 297 24.89 -5.42 -30.29
N ALA A 298 24.25 -4.54 -29.54
CA ALA A 298 24.80 -4.01 -28.32
C ALA A 298 25.07 -5.11 -27.29
N ALA A 299 26.18 -5.00 -26.57
CA ALA A 299 26.48 -5.89 -25.47
C ALA A 299 25.65 -5.51 -24.24
N ILE A 300 25.09 -6.50 -23.53
CA ILE A 300 24.39 -6.26 -22.27
C ILE A 300 25.39 -5.80 -21.20
N ILE A 301 25.03 -4.77 -20.46
CA ILE A 301 25.72 -4.31 -19.26
C ILE A 301 24.87 -4.74 -18.07
N HIS A 302 25.32 -5.71 -17.28
CA HIS A 302 24.74 -5.94 -15.95
C HIS A 302 25.17 -4.81 -15.03
N GLN A 303 24.30 -4.38 -14.11
CA GLN A 303 24.59 -3.22 -13.25
C GLN A 303 25.91 -3.39 -12.48
N LEU A 304 26.16 -4.59 -11.93
CA LEU A 304 27.43 -4.91 -11.24
C LEU A 304 28.69 -4.77 -12.11
N LYS A 305 28.54 -4.75 -13.45
CA LYS A 305 29.64 -4.59 -14.42
C LYS A 305 29.74 -3.16 -14.98
N ALA A 306 28.85 -2.25 -14.59
CA ALA A 306 28.84 -0.87 -15.08
C ALA A 306 30.12 -0.11 -14.70
N GLN A 307 30.72 -0.41 -13.54
CA GLN A 307 31.97 0.24 -13.10
C GLN A 307 33.12 0.02 -14.09
N ALA A 308 33.23 -1.17 -14.69
CA ALA A 308 34.26 -1.45 -15.68
C ALA A 308 34.11 -0.63 -16.98
N ILE A 309 32.91 -0.13 -17.27
CA ILE A 309 32.65 0.80 -18.37
C ILE A 309 33.01 2.23 -17.96
N LEU A 310 32.69 2.61 -16.71
CA LEU A 310 33.05 3.92 -16.15
C LEU A 310 34.57 4.11 -16.04
N ASP A 311 35.31 3.04 -15.77
CA ASP A 311 36.77 3.07 -15.62
C ASP A 311 37.52 3.04 -16.97
N LYS A 312 36.82 3.00 -18.11
CA LYS A 312 37.47 3.03 -19.43
C LYS A 312 38.23 4.36 -19.60
N PRO A 313 39.47 4.33 -20.16
CA PRO A 313 40.22 5.55 -20.41
C PRO A 313 39.42 6.56 -21.24
N GLY A 314 39.30 7.79 -20.72
CA GLY A 314 38.55 8.86 -21.38
C GLY A 314 37.02 8.69 -21.36
N ALA A 315 36.48 7.76 -20.56
CA ALA A 315 35.04 7.64 -20.40
C ALA A 315 34.42 8.91 -19.81
N VAL A 316 33.33 9.36 -20.42
CA VAL A 316 32.54 10.51 -19.97
C VAL A 316 31.15 10.02 -19.59
N ALA A 317 30.86 10.01 -18.29
CA ALA A 317 29.56 9.64 -17.75
C ALA A 317 28.67 10.87 -17.54
N THR A 318 27.43 10.81 -18.00
CA THR A 318 26.42 11.86 -17.82
C THR A 318 25.12 11.25 -17.30
N TYR A 319 24.68 11.67 -16.12
CA TYR A 319 23.37 11.30 -15.59
C TYR A 319 22.30 12.25 -16.13
N ASN A 320 21.20 11.69 -16.65
CA ASN A 320 20.07 12.46 -17.14
C ASN A 320 18.90 12.38 -16.15
N GLU A 321 18.65 13.47 -15.43
CA GLU A 321 17.58 13.57 -14.41
C GLU A 321 16.17 13.26 -14.95
N LYS A 322 15.87 13.61 -16.21
CA LYS A 322 14.56 13.36 -16.81
C LYS A 322 14.35 11.89 -17.16
N PHE A 323 15.43 11.19 -17.48
CA PHE A 323 15.40 9.78 -17.81
C PHE A 323 15.57 8.92 -16.55
N GLY A 324 16.30 9.42 -15.55
CA GLY A 324 16.73 8.65 -14.40
C GLY A 324 17.73 7.58 -14.79
N GLU A 325 18.66 7.90 -15.70
CA GLU A 325 19.62 6.95 -16.29
C GLU A 325 20.95 7.61 -16.63
N THR A 326 22.01 6.81 -16.64
CA THR A 326 23.38 7.25 -16.94
C THR A 326 23.76 6.83 -18.36
N ASN A 327 24.27 7.79 -19.12
CA ASN A 327 24.97 7.56 -20.37
C ASN A 327 26.48 7.59 -20.15
N VAL A 328 27.22 6.72 -20.82
CA VAL A 328 28.69 6.76 -20.86
C VAL A 328 29.15 6.74 -22.30
N LEU A 329 30.04 7.67 -22.65
CA LEU A 329 30.72 7.72 -23.94
C LEU A 329 32.19 7.41 -23.74
N TYR A 330 32.76 6.51 -24.54
CA TYR A 330 34.18 6.21 -24.51
C TYR A 330 34.66 5.67 -25.86
N THR A 331 35.97 5.69 -26.08
CA THR A 331 36.60 5.13 -27.29
C THR A 331 37.58 4.04 -26.89
N ALA A 332 37.45 2.85 -27.47
CA ALA A 332 38.42 1.77 -27.34
C ALA A 332 39.41 1.82 -28.51
N GLU A 333 40.69 1.56 -28.25
CA GLU A 333 41.73 1.50 -29.29
C GLU A 333 42.29 0.08 -29.38
N PHE A 334 42.37 -0.44 -30.62
CA PHE A 334 42.91 -1.75 -30.91
C PHE A 334 44.10 -1.61 -31.86
N ASN A 335 45.23 -2.20 -31.46
CA ASN A 335 46.46 -2.23 -32.23
C ASN A 335 46.88 -3.68 -32.47
N GLY A 336 47.36 -3.99 -33.67
CA GLY A 336 47.80 -5.34 -34.03
C GLY A 336 48.14 -5.44 -35.51
N VAL A 337 47.85 -6.60 -36.09
CA VAL A 337 48.07 -6.87 -37.52
C VAL A 337 46.78 -7.34 -38.20
N ASN A 338 46.68 -7.13 -39.51
CA ASN A 338 45.63 -7.72 -40.33
C ASN A 338 45.97 -9.16 -40.75
N THR A 339 45.09 -9.80 -41.52
CA THR A 339 45.29 -11.18 -42.02
C THR A 339 46.53 -11.35 -42.91
N ALA A 340 47.01 -10.27 -43.53
CA ALA A 340 48.23 -10.27 -44.33
C ALA A 340 49.51 -9.98 -43.50
N GLY A 341 49.38 -9.82 -42.18
CA GLY A 341 50.48 -9.51 -41.26
C GLY A 341 50.89 -8.03 -41.23
N ALA A 342 50.18 -7.14 -41.94
CA ALA A 342 50.51 -5.71 -41.94
C ALA A 342 49.99 -5.05 -40.65
N PRO A 343 50.75 -4.12 -40.02
CA PRO A 343 50.29 -3.38 -38.85
C PRO A 343 49.04 -2.56 -39.15
N THR A 344 48.04 -2.69 -38.29
CA THR A 344 46.77 -1.95 -38.39
C THR A 344 46.28 -1.53 -37.02
N SER A 345 45.56 -0.41 -36.97
CA SER A 345 44.88 0.05 -35.77
C SER A 345 43.49 0.58 -36.09
N CYS A 346 42.61 0.48 -35.11
CA CYS A 346 41.29 1.11 -35.17
C CYS A 346 40.88 1.70 -33.82
N LYS A 347 40.03 2.71 -33.91
CA LYS A 347 39.31 3.30 -32.77
C LYS A 347 37.83 2.95 -32.86
N VAL A 348 37.24 2.54 -31.75
CA VAL A 348 35.85 2.09 -31.66
C VAL A 348 35.11 2.93 -30.62
N ASP A 349 34.23 3.80 -31.10
CA ASP A 349 33.43 4.68 -30.27
C ASP A 349 32.20 3.96 -29.74
N HIS A 350 32.01 4.05 -28.43
CA HIS A 350 30.93 3.39 -27.71
C HIS A 350 29.96 4.39 -27.11
N THR A 351 28.71 3.97 -27.02
CA THR A 351 27.68 4.65 -26.23
C THR A 351 27.04 3.59 -25.36
N ALA A 352 27.13 3.75 -24.04
CA ALA A 352 26.51 2.88 -23.06
C ALA A 352 25.37 3.60 -22.33
N TRP A 353 24.30 2.88 -22.01
CA TRP A 353 23.21 3.36 -21.17
C TRP A 353 22.83 2.31 -20.14
N PHE A 354 22.61 2.72 -18.90
CA PHE A 354 22.15 1.85 -17.81
C PHE A 354 21.45 2.66 -16.70
N VAL A 355 20.71 1.96 -15.84
CA VAL A 355 20.15 2.50 -14.60
C VAL A 355 21.15 2.26 -13.48
N ASP A 356 21.60 3.33 -12.81
CA ASP A 356 22.42 3.21 -11.60
C ASP A 356 21.60 3.49 -10.34
N ALA A 357 22.27 3.53 -9.19
CA ALA A 357 21.64 3.77 -7.89
C ALA A 357 20.79 5.07 -7.84
N ARG A 358 21.19 6.14 -8.56
CA ARG A 358 20.40 7.38 -8.66
C ARG A 358 19.12 7.17 -9.44
N GLY A 359 19.19 6.37 -10.51
CA GLY A 359 18.03 5.96 -11.30
C GLY A 359 17.04 5.08 -10.52
N TYR A 360 17.54 4.19 -9.68
CA TYR A 360 16.72 3.40 -8.73
C TYR A 360 16.08 4.28 -7.66
N PHE A 361 16.84 5.23 -7.09
CA PHE A 361 16.31 6.23 -6.15
C PHE A 361 15.16 7.02 -6.77
N ALA A 362 15.34 7.54 -7.98
CA ALA A 362 14.31 8.31 -8.69
C ALA A 362 13.03 7.50 -8.91
N ARG A 363 13.14 6.20 -9.25
CA ARG A 363 12.00 5.28 -9.39
C ARG A 363 11.35 4.97 -8.04
N ALA A 364 12.12 4.80 -6.97
CA ALA A 364 11.59 4.63 -5.61
C ALA A 364 10.82 5.88 -5.15
N LYS A 365 11.27 7.08 -5.51
CA LYS A 365 10.52 8.32 -5.23
C LYS A 365 9.17 8.36 -5.96
N LEU A 366 9.02 7.70 -7.12
CA LEU A 366 7.71 7.52 -7.75
C LEU A 366 6.82 6.55 -6.96
N VAL A 367 7.40 5.47 -6.38
CA VAL A 367 6.69 4.56 -5.46
C VAL A 367 6.13 5.33 -4.28
N GLU A 368 6.93 6.19 -3.65
CA GLU A 368 6.46 7.04 -2.56
C GLU A 368 5.40 8.05 -3.02
N LYS A 369 5.69 8.81 -4.09
CA LYS A 369 4.82 9.87 -4.64
C LYS A 369 3.43 9.34 -4.97
N TYR A 370 3.36 8.18 -5.61
CA TYR A 370 2.11 7.59 -6.09
C TYR A 370 1.58 6.47 -5.20
N ARG A 371 2.24 6.16 -4.08
CA ARG A 371 1.87 5.06 -3.15
C ARG A 371 1.76 3.71 -3.84
N LEU A 372 2.74 3.41 -4.70
CA LEU A 372 2.76 2.17 -5.46
C LEU A 372 3.05 0.95 -4.58
N GLY A 373 2.82 -0.25 -5.11
CA GLY A 373 3.19 -1.50 -4.45
C GLY A 373 4.69 -1.67 -4.29
N GLY A 374 5.48 -1.18 -5.26
CA GLY A 374 6.93 -1.18 -5.18
C GLY A 374 7.63 -1.12 -6.54
N ILE A 375 8.91 -1.48 -6.52
CA ILE A 375 9.75 -1.73 -7.70
C ILE A 375 9.76 -3.23 -7.98
N SER A 376 9.77 -3.62 -9.26
CA SER A 376 10.03 -4.99 -9.71
C SER A 376 11.25 -5.02 -10.62
N GLU A 377 12.32 -5.64 -10.15
CA GLU A 377 13.59 -5.67 -10.85
C GLU A 377 13.63 -6.78 -11.93
N TRP A 378 13.96 -6.41 -13.17
CA TRP A 378 14.33 -7.36 -14.24
C TRP A 378 15.83 -7.29 -14.52
N GLU A 379 16.64 -8.27 -14.11
CA GLU A 379 16.30 -9.37 -13.20
C GLU A 379 17.24 -9.42 -12.02
N ILE A 380 16.77 -10.07 -10.95
CA ILE A 380 17.52 -10.22 -9.71
C ILE A 380 18.74 -11.12 -9.97
N GLY A 381 19.89 -10.71 -9.41
CA GLY A 381 21.17 -11.42 -9.53
C GLY A 381 22.24 -10.67 -10.33
N TYR A 382 21.87 -9.55 -10.96
CA TYR A 382 22.79 -8.73 -11.76
C TYR A 382 23.06 -7.33 -11.16
N GLY A 383 22.54 -7.09 -9.96
CA GLY A 383 22.54 -5.79 -9.30
C GLY A 383 23.78 -5.55 -8.47
N ASP A 384 24.01 -4.30 -8.12
CA ASP A 384 24.89 -3.95 -7.02
C ASP A 384 24.09 -3.72 -5.72
N ASP A 385 24.79 -3.59 -4.59
CA ASP A 385 24.16 -3.22 -3.32
C ASP A 385 23.69 -1.75 -3.33
N PHE A 386 24.27 -0.89 -4.17
CA PHE A 386 24.00 0.56 -4.13
C PHE A 386 22.55 0.88 -4.50
N ALA A 387 22.02 0.24 -5.54
CA ALA A 387 20.63 0.44 -5.96
C ALA A 387 19.64 0.13 -4.83
N ILE A 388 19.73 -1.04 -4.20
CA ILE A 388 18.81 -1.42 -3.12
C ILE A 388 19.00 -0.56 -1.87
N GLN A 389 20.22 -0.08 -1.57
CA GLN A 389 20.42 0.88 -0.47
C GLN A 389 19.69 2.21 -0.74
N GLU A 390 19.70 2.72 -1.97
CA GLU A 390 18.94 3.92 -2.30
C GLU A 390 17.43 3.71 -2.22
N VAL A 391 16.93 2.55 -2.67
CA VAL A 391 15.51 2.19 -2.50
C VAL A 391 15.17 2.06 -1.01
N LYS A 392 16.06 1.48 -0.21
CA LYS A 392 15.92 1.32 1.25
C LYS A 392 15.74 2.64 1.97
N LYS A 393 16.46 3.70 1.56
CA LYS A 393 16.25 5.06 2.12
C LYS A 393 14.81 5.54 1.93
N VAL A 394 14.25 5.34 0.75
CA VAL A 394 12.85 5.71 0.47
C VAL A 394 11.88 4.83 1.26
N ALA A 395 12.16 3.53 1.34
CA ALA A 395 11.36 2.57 2.09
C ALA A 395 11.28 2.90 3.60
N ILE A 396 12.40 3.34 4.20
CA ILE A 396 12.45 3.83 5.59
C ILE A 396 11.66 5.13 5.71
N ALA A 397 11.84 6.07 4.78
CA ALA A 397 11.12 7.35 4.79
C ALA A 397 9.60 7.18 4.67
N MET A 398 9.15 6.17 3.92
CA MET A 398 7.73 5.82 3.81
C MET A 398 7.15 5.32 5.14
N GLY A 399 7.96 4.65 5.97
CA GLY A 399 7.58 4.14 7.30
C GLY A 399 6.40 3.17 7.29
N GLN A 400 5.71 3.07 8.44
CA GLN A 400 4.49 2.29 8.60
C GLN A 400 3.36 2.77 7.70
N ASP A 401 2.49 1.84 7.31
CA ASP A 401 1.28 2.17 6.58
C ASP A 401 0.32 2.98 7.46
N LYS A 402 0.12 4.24 7.09
CA LYS A 402 -0.77 5.13 7.84
C LYS A 402 -2.21 4.66 7.72
N VAL A 403 -2.85 4.40 8.86
CA VAL A 403 -4.27 4.07 8.97
C VAL A 403 -5.09 5.35 9.12
N VAL A 404 -6.14 5.49 8.32
CA VAL A 404 -7.12 6.57 8.41
C VAL A 404 -8.49 5.99 8.71
N GLY A 405 -9.19 6.60 9.67
CA GLY A 405 -10.54 6.22 10.08
C GLY A 405 -11.59 7.22 9.62
N GLU A 406 -12.75 6.71 9.21
CA GLU A 406 -13.95 7.48 8.94
C GLU A 406 -15.09 6.96 9.84
N VAL A 407 -15.96 7.86 10.31
CA VAL A 407 -17.13 7.46 11.10
C VAL A 407 -18.30 8.41 10.90
N ALA A 408 -19.50 7.81 10.83
CA ALA A 408 -20.78 8.48 10.88
C ALA A 408 -21.57 8.01 12.11
N ALA A 409 -22.33 8.93 12.71
CA ALA A 409 -23.22 8.68 13.83
C ALA A 409 -24.66 8.86 13.34
N SER A 410 -25.61 8.06 13.85
CA SER A 410 -27.02 8.13 13.41
C SER A 410 -27.75 9.39 13.91
N ALA A 411 -27.22 10.09 14.90
CA ALA A 411 -27.76 11.31 15.47
C ALA A 411 -26.64 12.14 16.12
N GLU A 412 -26.91 13.43 16.36
CA GLU A 412 -26.00 14.31 17.11
C GLU A 412 -26.47 14.49 18.57
N ASN A 413 -27.77 14.32 18.82
CA ASN A 413 -28.38 14.47 20.12
C ASN A 413 -29.34 13.31 20.39
N LEU A 414 -29.41 12.86 21.64
CA LEU A 414 -30.27 11.75 22.07
C LEU A 414 -30.92 12.09 23.42
N LEU A 415 -31.99 11.38 23.75
CA LEU A 415 -32.53 11.33 25.11
C LEU A 415 -31.78 10.28 25.93
N TYR A 416 -31.68 10.51 27.24
CA TYR A 416 -31.12 9.55 28.17
C TYR A 416 -31.82 8.20 28.06
N GLY A 417 -31.05 7.14 27.87
CA GLY A 417 -31.55 5.78 27.67
C GLY A 417 -31.68 5.36 26.20
N GLU A 418 -31.51 6.28 25.24
CA GLU A 418 -31.48 5.95 23.82
C GLU A 418 -30.09 5.46 23.38
N SER A 419 -30.09 4.48 22.49
CA SER A 419 -28.87 3.98 21.85
C SER A 419 -28.59 4.72 20.55
N ILE A 420 -27.31 4.93 20.24
CA ILE A 420 -26.85 5.49 18.96
C ILE A 420 -26.13 4.42 18.13
N ALA A 421 -26.33 4.47 16.81
CA ALA A 421 -25.59 3.63 15.88
C ALA A 421 -24.43 4.41 15.27
N PHE A 422 -23.28 3.75 15.17
CA PHE A 422 -22.09 4.23 14.47
C PHE A 422 -21.74 3.29 13.32
N ASN A 423 -21.47 3.86 12.15
CA ASN A 423 -20.94 3.16 11.00
C ASN A 423 -19.60 3.79 10.65
N GLY A 424 -18.54 2.99 10.62
CA GLY A 424 -17.20 3.48 10.34
C GLY A 424 -16.38 2.57 9.46
N LYS A 425 -15.21 3.05 9.06
CA LYS A 425 -14.27 2.34 8.21
C LYS A 425 -12.84 2.72 8.55
N PHE A 426 -11.96 1.73 8.63
CA PHE A 426 -10.51 1.94 8.64
C PHE A 426 -9.90 1.49 7.32
N LYS A 427 -9.08 2.35 6.74
CA LYS A 427 -8.32 2.08 5.51
C LYS A 427 -6.91 2.64 5.63
N LEU A 428 -5.99 2.11 4.84
CA LEU A 428 -4.69 2.73 4.66
C LEU A 428 -4.84 3.98 3.78
N VAL A 429 -3.86 4.88 3.81
CA VAL A 429 -3.84 6.09 2.95
C VAL A 429 -3.92 5.74 1.45
N ASP A 430 -3.43 4.57 1.05
CA ASP A 430 -3.54 4.06 -0.33
C ASP A 430 -4.90 3.41 -0.67
N GLY A 431 -5.84 3.42 0.27
CA GLY A 431 -7.21 2.94 0.11
C GLY A 431 -7.44 1.48 0.49
N ARG A 432 -6.38 0.69 0.79
CA ARG A 432 -6.56 -0.71 1.24
C ARG A 432 -7.41 -0.77 2.51
N PRO A 433 -8.39 -1.69 2.59
CA PRO A 433 -9.14 -1.89 3.82
C PRO A 433 -8.22 -2.44 4.91
N VAL A 434 -8.38 -1.94 6.14
CA VAL A 434 -7.75 -2.54 7.31
C VAL A 434 -8.69 -3.64 7.81
N ALA A 435 -8.52 -4.84 7.28
CA ALA A 435 -9.42 -5.97 7.52
C ALA A 435 -9.08 -6.75 8.81
N ASN A 436 -10.11 -7.31 9.43
CA ASN A 436 -10.02 -8.23 10.57
C ASN A 436 -9.20 -7.68 11.76
N VAL A 437 -9.29 -6.37 12.03
CA VAL A 437 -8.63 -5.75 13.18
C VAL A 437 -9.63 -5.38 14.28
N PRO A 438 -9.27 -5.51 15.57
CA PRO A 438 -10.07 -4.99 16.67
C PRO A 438 -10.29 -3.48 16.56
N VAL A 439 -11.52 -3.06 16.79
CA VAL A 439 -11.93 -1.66 16.89
C VAL A 439 -12.28 -1.33 18.34
N PHE A 440 -11.71 -0.25 18.84
CA PHE A 440 -11.96 0.28 20.15
C PHE A 440 -12.79 1.56 20.05
N ILE A 441 -13.73 1.74 20.96
CA ILE A 441 -14.41 3.02 21.16
C ILE A 441 -13.65 3.83 22.22
N GLU A 442 -13.34 5.08 21.88
CA GLU A 442 -12.79 6.09 22.78
C GLU A 442 -13.94 7.03 23.17
N ILE A 443 -14.22 7.14 24.46
CA ILE A 443 -15.27 8.01 24.99
C ILE A 443 -14.60 9.01 25.92
N LYS A 444 -14.70 10.30 25.59
CA LYS A 444 -14.29 11.42 26.44
C LYS A 444 -15.50 12.16 26.96
N ARG A 445 -15.63 12.27 28.27
CA ARG A 445 -16.83 12.77 28.94
C ARG A 445 -16.53 13.21 30.38
N PRO A 446 -17.40 14.02 31.01
CA PRO A 446 -17.11 14.61 32.33
C PRO A 446 -16.83 13.58 33.42
N SER A 447 -17.46 12.39 33.39
CA SER A 447 -17.22 11.33 34.37
C SER A 447 -15.87 10.61 34.23
N GLY A 448 -15.12 10.91 33.15
CA GLY A 448 -13.82 10.31 32.86
C GLY A 448 -13.77 9.68 31.46
N ASN A 449 -12.55 9.52 30.97
CA ASN A 449 -12.29 8.96 29.65
C ASN A 449 -12.23 7.42 29.72
N SER A 450 -12.65 6.74 28.65
CA SER A 450 -12.54 5.29 28.55
C SER A 450 -12.26 4.81 27.13
N ARG A 451 -11.45 3.76 27.03
CA ARG A 451 -11.18 2.99 25.81
C ARG A 451 -11.66 1.56 25.98
N LYS A 452 -12.49 1.05 25.09
CA LYS A 452 -13.01 -0.34 25.18
C LYS A 452 -13.12 -0.99 23.81
N PRO A 453 -12.82 -2.30 23.67
CA PRO A 453 -13.08 -3.02 22.41
C PRO A 453 -14.59 -3.09 22.15
N ILE A 454 -15.01 -2.88 20.90
CA ILE A 454 -16.43 -2.81 20.54
C ILE A 454 -16.80 -3.63 19.29
N ALA A 455 -15.84 -3.85 18.39
CA ALA A 455 -16.07 -4.56 17.13
C ALA A 455 -14.76 -5.09 16.55
N GLN A 456 -14.86 -5.79 15.42
CA GLN A 456 -13.76 -6.02 14.50
C GLN A 456 -14.15 -5.49 13.13
N THR A 457 -13.19 -5.02 12.34
CA THR A 457 -13.46 -4.62 10.96
C THR A 457 -13.73 -5.85 10.08
N GLY A 458 -14.65 -5.70 9.12
CA GLY A 458 -14.86 -6.67 8.05
C GLY A 458 -13.71 -6.66 7.04
N VAL A 459 -13.78 -7.55 6.05
CA VAL A 459 -12.81 -7.66 4.95
C VAL A 459 -12.67 -6.38 4.12
N ASP A 460 -13.71 -5.55 4.11
CA ASP A 460 -13.76 -4.25 3.44
C ASP A 460 -13.33 -3.07 4.34
N GLY A 461 -12.87 -3.38 5.56
CA GLY A 461 -12.39 -2.42 6.57
C GLY A 461 -13.52 -1.72 7.33
N THR A 462 -14.79 -2.05 7.08
CA THR A 462 -15.93 -1.42 7.74
C THR A 462 -16.23 -2.03 9.10
N PHE A 463 -16.82 -1.25 9.99
CA PHE A 463 -17.38 -1.73 11.26
C PHE A 463 -18.71 -1.01 11.54
N GLN A 464 -19.57 -1.70 12.28
CA GLN A 464 -20.81 -1.13 12.78
C GLN A 464 -20.96 -1.44 14.26
N THR A 465 -21.46 -0.49 15.03
CA THR A 465 -21.73 -0.70 16.45
C THR A 465 -22.89 0.14 16.94
N ARG A 466 -23.55 -0.30 18.00
CA ARG A 466 -24.60 0.43 18.69
C ARG A 466 -24.22 0.57 20.16
N VAL A 467 -24.28 1.79 20.67
CA VAL A 467 -23.79 2.13 22.00
C VAL A 467 -24.85 2.90 22.77
N LEU A 468 -25.03 2.56 24.04
CA LEU A 468 -25.83 3.32 24.99
C LEU A 468 -24.94 4.34 25.68
N ILE A 469 -25.30 5.63 25.61
CA ILE A 469 -24.51 6.72 26.18
C ILE A 469 -25.34 7.39 27.27
N GLY A 470 -24.80 7.45 28.48
CA GLY A 470 -25.49 8.01 29.65
C GLY A 470 -25.26 9.51 29.87
N GLU A 471 -24.29 10.11 29.18
CA GLU A 471 -23.93 11.54 29.32
C GLU A 471 -23.31 12.06 28.02
N SER A 472 -23.45 13.36 27.76
CA SER A 472 -22.86 14.04 26.61
C SER A 472 -21.36 13.72 26.51
N SER A 473 -20.94 13.22 25.36
CA SER A 473 -19.63 12.62 25.17
C SER A 473 -19.03 13.01 23.81
N LYS A 474 -17.70 13.11 23.74
CA LYS A 474 -16.97 13.06 22.48
C LYS A 474 -16.52 11.64 22.23
N ILE A 475 -16.84 11.11 21.06
CA ILE A 475 -16.62 9.71 20.71
C ILE A 475 -15.76 9.62 19.46
N SER A 476 -14.68 8.85 19.52
CA SER A 476 -13.93 8.41 18.35
C SER A 476 -13.72 6.90 18.41
N PHE A 477 -13.23 6.33 17.33
CA PHE A 477 -12.88 4.93 17.25
C PHE A 477 -11.40 4.79 16.90
N THR A 478 -10.75 3.78 17.47
CA THR A 478 -9.34 3.50 17.22
C THR A 478 -9.10 2.03 16.86
N THR A 479 -8.01 1.78 16.15
CA THR A 479 -7.39 0.45 16.02
C THR A 479 -5.98 0.53 16.58
N ASP A 480 -5.50 -0.55 17.19
CA ASP A 480 -4.14 -0.56 17.75
C ASP A 480 -3.07 -0.31 16.68
N GLU A 481 -2.00 0.36 17.09
CA GLU A 481 -0.77 0.43 16.32
C GLU A 481 -0.13 -0.96 16.25
N THR A 482 0.47 -1.27 15.10
CA THR A 482 1.16 -2.53 14.86
C THR A 482 2.50 -2.24 14.20
N TRP A 483 3.37 -3.23 14.13
CA TRP A 483 4.69 -3.03 13.53
C TRP A 483 4.60 -2.53 12.07
N ASP A 484 3.54 -2.86 11.32
CA ASP A 484 3.36 -2.50 9.91
C ASP A 484 2.44 -1.29 9.68
N ARG A 485 1.69 -0.84 10.68
CA ARG A 485 0.64 0.19 10.53
C ARG A 485 0.56 1.11 11.75
N THR A 486 0.38 2.40 11.48
CA THR A 486 0.16 3.40 12.55
C THR A 486 -1.15 3.14 13.30
N LEU A 487 -1.28 3.69 14.51
CA LEU A 487 -2.58 3.78 15.20
C LEU A 487 -3.65 4.35 14.24
N GLY A 488 -4.77 3.66 14.12
CA GLY A 488 -5.93 4.16 13.39
C GLY A 488 -6.79 5.01 14.30
N ILE A 489 -7.22 6.18 13.85
CA ILE A 489 -8.17 7.03 14.59
C ILE A 489 -9.20 7.67 13.65
N THR A 490 -10.46 7.68 14.06
CA THR A 490 -11.53 8.41 13.38
C THR A 490 -11.64 9.84 13.91
N PRO A 491 -12.22 10.79 13.15
CA PRO A 491 -12.64 12.08 13.70
C PRO A 491 -13.55 11.91 14.93
N GLU A 492 -13.43 12.81 15.90
CA GLU A 492 -14.32 12.83 17.06
C GLU A 492 -15.74 13.28 16.65
N LYS A 493 -16.75 12.60 17.20
CA LYS A 493 -18.16 12.96 17.12
C LYS A 493 -18.63 13.40 18.49
N THR A 494 -19.13 14.63 18.59
CA THR A 494 -19.76 15.14 19.81
C THR A 494 -21.22 14.69 19.82
N ILE A 495 -21.61 13.91 20.83
CA ILE A 495 -22.97 13.43 21.04
C ILE A 495 -23.54 14.10 22.28
N GLY A 496 -24.61 14.88 22.12
CA GLY A 496 -25.35 15.49 23.22
C GLY A 496 -26.38 14.53 23.82
N ILE A 497 -26.44 14.47 25.15
CA ILE A 497 -27.47 13.71 25.87
C ILE A 497 -28.37 14.67 26.63
N SER A 498 -29.65 14.70 26.26
CA SER A 498 -30.71 15.37 26.99
C SER A 498 -31.27 14.44 28.06
N ARG A 499 -31.68 15.00 29.20
CA ARG A 499 -32.46 14.22 30.18
C ARG A 499 -33.79 13.77 29.56
N LEU A 500 -34.20 12.55 29.89
CA LEU A 500 -35.55 12.10 29.57
C LEU A 500 -36.50 12.63 30.64
N VAL A 501 -37.49 13.42 30.22
CA VAL A 501 -38.52 13.98 31.10
C VAL A 501 -39.85 13.29 30.81
N SER A 502 -40.37 12.56 31.79
CA SER A 502 -41.71 11.96 31.74
C SER A 502 -42.62 12.72 32.69
N TRP A 503 -43.70 13.31 32.22
CA TRP A 503 -44.58 14.15 33.02
C TRP A 503 -46.01 14.06 32.50
N ASN A 504 -46.98 14.33 33.37
CA ASN A 504 -48.40 14.24 33.03
C ASN A 504 -49.13 15.52 33.44
N LEU A 505 -50.08 15.92 32.60
CA LEU A 505 -51.08 16.94 32.91
C LEU A 505 -52.46 16.27 33.05
N PRO A 506 -53.31 16.76 33.95
CA PRO A 506 -54.72 16.36 33.95
C PRO A 506 -55.39 16.82 32.65
N ALA A 507 -56.39 16.06 32.18
CA ALA A 507 -57.11 16.37 30.94
C ALA A 507 -57.91 17.69 31.01
N SER A 508 -58.34 18.09 32.21
CA SER A 508 -58.98 19.37 32.47
C SER A 508 -58.67 19.86 33.88
N MET A 509 -58.69 21.17 34.08
CA MET A 509 -58.55 21.81 35.39
C MET A 509 -59.76 22.70 35.67
N LYS A 510 -60.19 22.81 36.92
CA LYS A 510 -61.21 23.76 37.37
C LYS A 510 -60.55 25.07 37.78
N HIS A 511 -61.06 26.21 37.30
CA HIS A 511 -60.54 27.50 37.71
C HIS A 511 -60.64 27.68 39.24
N GLY A 512 -59.63 28.32 39.84
CA GLY A 512 -59.58 28.57 41.28
C GLY A 512 -59.20 27.36 42.15
N VAL A 513 -58.93 26.18 41.58
CA VAL A 513 -58.46 24.99 42.32
C VAL A 513 -56.96 24.77 42.10
N SER A 514 -56.18 24.50 43.16
CA SER A 514 -54.76 24.16 43.02
C SER A 514 -54.58 22.74 42.48
N TYR A 515 -53.72 22.60 41.47
CA TYR A 515 -53.33 21.33 40.87
C TYR A 515 -51.83 21.10 41.05
N LYS A 516 -51.46 19.84 41.25
CA LYS A 516 -50.06 19.38 41.26
C LYS A 516 -49.70 18.87 39.87
N ILE A 517 -48.77 19.53 39.20
CA ILE A 517 -48.18 19.06 37.95
C ILE A 517 -46.91 18.30 38.33
N THR A 518 -46.91 16.99 38.09
CA THR A 518 -45.82 16.10 38.50
C THR A 518 -45.15 15.47 37.30
N GLY A 519 -43.88 15.15 37.48
CA GLY A 519 -43.12 14.39 36.51
C GLY A 519 -41.87 13.79 37.14
N GLN A 520 -41.07 13.16 36.30
CA GLN A 520 -39.83 12.50 36.68
C GLN A 520 -38.79 12.69 35.58
N ILE A 521 -37.57 12.98 36.01
CA ILE A 521 -36.40 13.02 35.12
C ILE A 521 -35.62 11.72 35.18
N GLN A 522 -34.92 11.39 34.10
CA GLN A 522 -33.92 10.33 34.05
C GLN A 522 -32.57 10.90 33.54
N PRO A 523 -31.42 10.49 34.13
CA PRO A 523 -31.30 9.59 35.29
C PRO A 523 -31.91 10.22 36.56
N ARG A 524 -32.41 9.36 37.46
CA ARG A 524 -33.05 9.76 38.72
C ARG A 524 -31.99 10.32 39.66
N VAL A 525 -32.08 11.62 39.93
CA VAL A 525 -31.13 12.31 40.80
C VAL A 525 -31.80 13.57 41.36
N SER A 526 -31.43 13.94 42.59
CA SER A 526 -31.87 15.18 43.21
C SER A 526 -31.08 16.38 42.70
N GLY A 527 -31.63 17.59 42.83
CA GLY A 527 -30.86 18.82 42.62
C GLY A 527 -30.94 19.37 41.21
N ILE A 528 -31.67 18.72 40.30
CA ILE A 528 -31.83 19.20 38.92
C ILE A 528 -32.93 20.23 38.86
N LYS A 529 -32.61 21.42 38.35
CA LYS A 529 -33.58 22.47 38.12
C LYS A 529 -34.50 22.10 36.96
N VAL A 530 -35.79 22.05 37.23
CA VAL A 530 -36.84 21.77 36.25
C VAL A 530 -37.73 23.01 36.15
N ILE A 531 -38.05 23.43 34.92
CA ILE A 531 -38.83 24.64 34.67
C ILE A 531 -40.14 24.25 33.99
N LEU A 532 -41.25 24.70 34.55
CA LEU A 532 -42.57 24.69 33.91
C LEU A 532 -42.76 26.03 33.20
N ASP A 533 -42.94 25.99 31.87
CA ASP A 533 -43.17 27.16 31.02
C ASP A 533 -44.58 27.10 30.44
N ASP A 534 -45.43 28.07 30.78
CA ASP A 534 -46.81 28.17 30.26
C ASP A 534 -46.91 29.02 28.96
N GLY A 535 -45.76 29.45 28.43
CA GLY A 535 -45.64 30.35 27.29
C GLY A 535 -45.61 31.84 27.66
N LYS A 536 -45.84 32.19 28.94
CA LYS A 536 -45.75 33.57 29.46
C LYS A 536 -44.88 33.65 30.72
N VAL A 537 -45.07 32.70 31.64
CA VAL A 537 -44.43 32.64 32.95
C VAL A 537 -43.65 31.34 33.06
N ARG A 538 -42.47 31.44 33.68
CA ARG A 538 -41.62 30.30 33.99
C ARG A 538 -41.51 30.14 35.50
N THR A 539 -41.94 28.98 35.99
CA THR A 539 -41.78 28.58 37.38
C THR A 539 -40.77 27.45 37.45
N ASN A 540 -39.89 27.47 38.44
CA ASN A 540 -38.90 26.41 38.62
C ASN A 540 -39.14 25.62 39.90
N THR A 541 -38.66 24.39 39.90
CA THR A 541 -38.58 23.49 41.04
C THR A 541 -37.29 22.67 40.91
N ILE A 542 -37.00 21.84 41.91
CA ILE A 542 -35.83 20.97 41.93
C ILE A 542 -36.29 19.52 42.02
N SER A 543 -35.62 18.62 41.30
CA SER A 543 -35.88 17.19 41.41
C SER A 543 -35.48 16.62 42.77
N LEU A 544 -36.23 15.62 43.23
CA LEU A 544 -35.94 14.82 44.42
C LEU A 544 -34.97 13.67 44.09
N ALA A 545 -34.53 12.92 45.10
CA ALA A 545 -33.56 11.82 44.92
C ALA A 545 -34.07 10.71 43.98
N ASP A 546 -35.38 10.47 43.94
CA ASP A 546 -36.01 9.55 42.99
C ASP A 546 -36.25 10.17 41.60
N GLY A 547 -35.76 11.38 41.36
CA GLY A 547 -35.91 12.15 40.13
C GLY A 547 -37.28 12.79 39.95
N LYS A 548 -38.21 12.65 40.90
CA LYS A 548 -39.53 13.30 40.78
C LYS A 548 -39.44 14.79 41.01
N PHE A 549 -40.34 15.53 40.38
CA PHE A 549 -40.53 16.95 40.59
C PHE A 549 -42.03 17.28 40.63
N GLU A 550 -42.36 18.37 41.31
CA GLU A 550 -43.74 18.85 41.45
C GLU A 550 -43.77 20.38 41.30
N PHE A 551 -44.80 20.86 40.61
CA PHE A 551 -45.20 22.26 40.56
C PHE A 551 -46.62 22.40 41.11
N GLU A 552 -46.86 23.43 41.90
CA GLU A 552 -48.21 23.84 42.27
C GLU A 552 -48.71 24.92 41.29
N PHE A 553 -49.87 24.67 40.66
CA PHE A 553 -50.47 25.60 39.71
C PHE A 553 -51.96 25.81 40.01
N LYS A 554 -52.38 27.07 40.10
CA LYS A 554 -53.77 27.46 40.33
C LYS A 554 -54.26 28.32 39.16
N PRO A 555 -55.07 27.78 38.23
CA PRO A 555 -55.56 28.56 37.10
C PRO A 555 -56.56 29.63 37.56
N THR A 556 -56.34 30.87 37.14
CA THR A 556 -57.19 32.01 37.49
C THR A 556 -58.28 32.30 36.44
N ASN A 557 -58.06 31.92 35.18
CA ASN A 557 -58.98 32.18 34.07
C ASN A 557 -59.32 30.88 33.32
N VAL A 558 -60.56 30.79 32.83
CA VAL A 558 -61.03 29.70 31.95
C VAL A 558 -60.40 29.78 30.56
N GLY A 559 -60.34 28.66 29.85
CA GLY A 559 -59.77 28.54 28.50
C GLY A 559 -58.67 27.50 28.38
N VAL A 560 -58.05 27.41 27.20
CA VAL A 560 -56.98 26.45 26.96
C VAL A 560 -55.65 27.01 27.46
N LYS A 561 -54.98 26.26 28.33
CA LYS A 561 -53.62 26.53 28.79
C LYS A 561 -52.66 25.54 28.17
N GLN A 562 -51.44 25.99 27.92
CA GLN A 562 -50.36 25.16 27.40
C GLN A 562 -49.22 25.14 28.42
N PHE A 563 -48.54 24.01 28.55
CA PHE A 563 -47.36 23.88 29.38
C PHE A 563 -46.30 23.07 28.66
N ARG A 564 -45.04 23.35 28.95
CA ARG A 564 -43.93 22.46 28.62
C ARG A 564 -42.96 22.42 29.78
N VAL A 565 -42.18 21.35 29.84
CA VAL A 565 -41.12 21.18 30.82
C VAL A 565 -39.78 21.39 30.15
N ILE A 566 -38.90 22.15 30.81
CA ILE A 566 -37.55 22.47 30.35
C ILE A 566 -36.56 22.02 31.42
N THR A 567 -35.46 21.41 30.99
CA THR A 567 -34.24 21.24 31.80
C THR A 567 -33.13 22.08 31.18
N GLU A 568 -32.38 22.80 32.01
CA GLU A 568 -31.22 23.57 31.55
C GLU A 568 -30.03 22.64 31.27
N SER A 569 -29.03 23.15 30.55
CA SER A 569 -27.78 22.41 30.33
C SER A 569 -26.96 22.34 31.62
N GLU A 570 -26.31 21.21 31.84
CA GLU A 570 -25.43 20.97 32.98
C GLU A 570 -24.26 20.06 32.59
N SER A 571 -23.36 19.78 33.53
CA SER A 571 -22.24 18.86 33.26
C SER A 571 -22.77 17.48 32.85
N GLY A 572 -22.41 17.05 31.64
CA GLY A 572 -22.82 15.76 31.08
C GLY A 572 -24.22 15.74 30.46
N PHE A 573 -25.00 16.83 30.49
CA PHE A 573 -26.32 16.87 29.86
C PHE A 573 -26.56 18.20 29.12
N ILE A 574 -27.04 18.10 27.89
CA ILE A 574 -27.57 19.27 27.18
C ILE A 574 -28.96 19.61 27.70
N GLY A 575 -29.38 20.87 27.51
CA GLY A 575 -30.73 21.30 27.87
C GLY A 575 -31.79 20.57 27.03
N SER A 576 -32.95 20.32 27.64
CA SER A 576 -34.08 19.67 26.97
C SER A 576 -35.34 20.53 27.09
N THR A 577 -36.24 20.42 26.12
CA THR A 577 -37.53 21.13 26.13
C THR A 577 -38.58 20.20 25.56
N SER A 578 -39.62 19.89 26.35
CA SER A 578 -40.74 19.10 25.85
C SER A 578 -41.58 19.90 24.86
N ALA A 579 -42.37 19.19 24.05
CA ALA A 579 -43.48 19.82 23.35
C ALA A 579 -44.47 20.45 24.35
N PHE A 580 -45.25 21.42 23.87
CA PHE A 580 -46.38 21.93 24.63
C PHE A 580 -47.46 20.86 24.75
N ALA A 581 -47.95 20.65 25.96
CA ALA A 581 -49.14 19.88 26.26
C ALA A 581 -50.25 20.84 26.71
N MET A 582 -51.46 20.60 26.22
CA MET A 582 -52.61 21.48 26.41
C MET A 582 -53.53 20.92 27.50
N VAL A 583 -54.13 21.82 28.28
CA VAL A 583 -55.17 21.48 29.24
C VAL A 583 -56.30 22.51 29.16
N LEU A 584 -57.54 22.03 29.19
CA LEU A 584 -58.71 22.90 29.22
C LEU A 584 -59.03 23.28 30.67
N VAL A 585 -59.00 24.58 30.96
CA VAL A 585 -59.47 25.15 32.22
C VAL A 585 -60.95 25.48 32.09
N ARG A 586 -61.79 24.90 32.96
CA ARG A 586 -63.24 25.09 33.01
C ARG A 586 -63.69 25.81 34.27
#